data_AF-A0A1G6KLC7-F1
#
_entry.id   AF-A0A1G6KLC7-F1
#
_cell.length_a   1.000
_cell.length_b   1.000
_cell.length_c   1.000
_cell.angle_alpha   90.00
_cell.angle_beta   90.00
_cell.angle_gamma   90.00
#
_symmetry.space_group_name_H-M   'P 1'
#
loop_
_entity.id
_entity.type
_entity.pdbx_description
1 polymer ?
#
loop_
_entity_poly.entity_id
_entity_poly.type
_entity_poly.pdbx_seq_one_letter_code
_entity_poly.pdbx_strand_id
1 'polypeptide(L)'
;MVFADGDAVPDPRRRMPGRGAWVHPDAGCLAKAEKRRAFPRALRVQGAVGVEGLRAEIERLAGNVGAGKSRSEEDTGSRSTRHESAVKLKT
;
A
#
# COMPACT_ATOMS: atom_id res chain seq x y z
N MET A 1 9.14 4.63 -4.60
CA MET A 1 9.54 3.43 -5.37
C MET A 1 8.93 3.49 -6.75
N VAL A 2 9.45 2.74 -7.72
CA VAL A 2 8.87 2.59 -9.07
C VAL A 2 8.72 1.11 -9.41
N PHE A 3 7.98 0.80 -10.48
CA PHE A 3 7.92 -0.54 -11.04
C PHE A 3 8.98 -0.73 -12.12
N ALA A 4 9.81 -1.76 -12.01
CA ALA A 4 10.77 -2.16 -13.03
C ALA A 4 10.88 -3.68 -13.07
N ASP A 5 10.85 -4.27 -14.28
CA ASP A 5 11.08 -5.71 -14.52
C ASP A 5 10.21 -6.70 -13.72
N GLY A 6 9.03 -6.27 -13.22
CA GLY A 6 8.18 -7.11 -12.37
C GLY A 6 8.26 -6.77 -10.88
N ASP A 7 9.19 -5.91 -10.49
CA ASP A 7 9.53 -5.61 -9.10
C ASP A 7 9.29 -4.16 -8.71
N ALA A 8 8.96 -3.95 -7.44
CA ALA A 8 8.93 -2.65 -6.81
C ALA A 8 10.35 -2.27 -6.38
N VAL A 9 10.97 -1.38 -7.15
CA VAL A 9 12.34 -0.92 -6.88
C VAL A 9 12.30 0.35 -6.02
N PRO A 10 12.99 0.38 -4.87
CA PRO A 10 13.13 1.59 -4.09
C PRO A 10 13.72 2.75 -4.90
N ASP A 11 13.14 3.95 -4.74
CA ASP A 11 13.70 5.17 -5.32
C ASP A 11 13.81 6.25 -4.25
N PRO A 12 14.86 6.20 -3.40
CA PRO A 12 15.05 7.22 -2.37
C PRO A 12 15.29 8.61 -2.97
N ARG A 13 15.86 8.68 -4.19
CA ARG A 13 16.26 9.93 -4.84
C ARG A 13 15.16 10.55 -5.70
N ARG A 14 14.06 9.83 -5.96
CA ARG A 14 12.91 10.23 -6.78
C ARG A 14 13.32 10.63 -8.21
N ARG A 15 14.24 9.88 -8.82
CA ARG A 15 14.82 10.21 -10.14
C ARG A 15 14.46 9.22 -11.24
N MET A 16 13.82 8.11 -10.92
CA MET A 16 13.51 7.11 -11.94
C MET A 16 12.32 7.54 -12.80
N PRO A 17 12.43 7.44 -14.14
CA PRO A 17 11.33 7.75 -15.02
C PRO A 17 10.23 6.69 -14.88
N GLY A 18 8.96 7.13 -14.85
CA GLY A 18 7.81 6.24 -14.80
C GLY A 18 6.82 6.57 -13.67
N ARG A 19 5.89 5.65 -13.43
CA ARG A 19 4.92 5.76 -12.33
C ARG A 19 5.50 5.22 -11.04
N GLY A 20 5.58 6.10 -10.05
CA GLY A 20 6.00 5.76 -8.70
C GLY A 20 4.85 5.53 -7.74
N ALA A 21 5.14 4.82 -6.66
CA ALA A 21 4.27 4.68 -5.50
C ALA A 21 5.07 4.96 -4.21
N TRP A 22 4.34 5.37 -3.16
CA TRP A 22 4.89 5.70 -1.86
C TRP A 22 4.36 4.73 -0.82
N VAL A 23 5.26 4.25 0.03
CA VAL A 23 4.96 3.45 1.21
C VAL A 23 5.81 3.98 2.36
N HIS A 24 5.28 3.88 3.58
CA HIS A 24 6.05 4.23 4.77
C HIS A 24 7.23 3.24 4.94
N PRO A 25 8.37 3.68 5.49
CA PRO A 25 9.49 2.81 5.85
C PRO A 25 9.15 2.02 7.14
N ASP A 26 8.06 1.26 7.09
CA ASP A 26 7.54 0.44 8.17
C ASP A 26 7.10 -0.92 7.60
N ALA A 27 7.57 -2.01 8.23
CA ALA A 27 7.28 -3.37 7.78
C ALA A 27 5.79 -3.72 7.84
N GLY A 28 5.04 -3.17 8.81
CA GLY A 28 3.60 -3.35 8.93
C GLY A 28 2.83 -2.66 7.80
N CYS A 29 3.25 -1.45 7.41
CA CYS A 29 2.70 -0.75 6.24
C CYS A 29 2.94 -1.53 4.95
N LEU A 30 4.15 -2.09 4.76
CA LEU A 30 4.46 -2.93 3.61
C LEU A 30 3.57 -4.18 3.55
N ALA A 31 3.49 -4.94 4.65
CA ALA A 31 2.69 -6.16 4.70
C ALA A 31 1.19 -5.91 4.46
N LYS A 32 0.64 -4.80 4.97
CA LYS A 32 -0.75 -4.39 4.69
C LYS A 32 -0.95 -4.08 3.21
N ALA A 33 -0.01 -3.38 2.59
CA ALA A 33 -0.07 -3.01 1.18
C ALA A 33 0.04 -4.24 0.26
N GLU A 34 0.89 -5.20 0.59
CA GLU A 34 1.00 -6.49 -0.10
C GLU A 34 -0.32 -7.27 -0.02
N LYS A 35 -0.84 -7.47 1.20
CA LYS A 35 -2.08 -8.23 1.43
C LYS A 35 -3.28 -7.63 0.67
N ARG A 36 -3.34 -6.30 0.56
CA ARG A 36 -4.40 -5.57 -0.16
C ARG A 36 -4.16 -5.44 -1.67
N ARG A 37 -3.06 -5.96 -2.20
CA ARG A 37 -2.63 -5.76 -3.60
C ARG A 37 -2.61 -4.27 -3.98
N ALA A 38 -2.12 -3.42 -3.08
CA ALA A 38 -2.08 -1.98 -3.28
C ALA A 38 -1.04 -1.56 -4.33
N PHE A 39 0.10 -2.27 -4.45
CA PHE A 39 1.15 -1.93 -5.42
C PHE A 39 0.75 -2.15 -6.86
N PRO A 40 0.18 -3.32 -7.26
CA PRO A 40 -0.35 -3.48 -8.61
C PRO A 40 -1.35 -2.38 -8.99
N ARG A 41 -2.22 -2.00 -8.05
CA ARG A 41 -3.23 -0.94 -8.25
C ARG A 41 -2.61 0.45 -8.39
N ALA A 42 -1.64 0.81 -7.54
CA ALA A 42 -0.98 2.11 -7.55
C ALA A 42 -0.06 2.27 -8.78
N LEU A 43 0.64 1.21 -9.16
CA LEU A 43 1.56 1.18 -10.30
C LEU A 43 0.82 0.91 -11.62
N ARG A 44 -0.46 0.48 -11.56
CA ARG A 44 -1.32 0.10 -12.69
C ARG A 44 -0.71 -1.00 -13.55
N VAL A 45 -0.20 -2.03 -12.89
CA VAL A 45 0.38 -3.20 -13.52
C VAL A 45 -0.53 -4.40 -13.34
N GLN A 46 -0.58 -5.27 -14.35
CA GLN A 46 -1.31 -6.52 -14.27
C GLN A 46 -0.37 -7.59 -13.71
N GLY A 47 -0.74 -8.23 -12.61
CA GLY A 47 0.03 -9.32 -12.00
C GLY A 47 0.56 -9.01 -10.60
N ALA A 48 1.35 -9.96 -10.09
CA ALA A 48 2.07 -9.78 -8.84
C ALA A 48 3.24 -8.82 -9.06
N VAL A 49 3.52 -7.98 -8.06
CA VAL A 49 4.70 -7.13 -8.01
C VAL A 49 5.62 -7.73 -6.97
N GLY A 50 6.85 -8.07 -7.34
CA GLY A 50 7.83 -8.51 -6.37
C GLY A 50 8.26 -7.33 -5.49
N VAL A 51 8.41 -7.59 -4.20
CA VAL A 51 8.58 -6.56 -3.16
C VAL A 51 9.81 -6.83 -2.30
N GLU A 52 10.60 -7.83 -2.65
CA GLU A 52 11.75 -8.29 -1.86
C GLU A 52 12.81 -7.18 -1.72
N GLY A 53 13.19 -6.54 -2.83
CA GLY A 53 14.12 -5.41 -2.81
C GLY A 53 13.57 -4.19 -2.06
N LEU A 54 12.24 -4.00 -2.09
CA LEU A 54 11.57 -2.95 -1.33
C LEU A 54 11.59 -3.24 0.18
N ARG A 55 11.38 -4.49 0.56
CA ARG A 55 11.39 -4.95 1.94
C ARG A 55 12.75 -4.75 2.59
N ALA A 56 13.81 -5.19 1.93
CA ALA A 56 15.18 -5.01 2.42
C ALA A 56 15.53 -3.53 2.65
N GLU A 57 15.08 -2.65 1.76
CA GLU A 57 15.29 -1.20 1.92
C GLU A 57 14.46 -0.60 3.06
N ILE A 58 13.21 -1.05 3.24
CA ILE A 58 12.38 -0.62 4.36
C ILE A 58 13.00 -1.06 5.69
N GLU A 59 13.50 -2.29 5.78
CA GLU A 59 14.19 -2.78 6.98
C GLU A 59 15.45 -1.95 7.27
N ARG A 60 16.22 -1.60 6.23
CA ARG A 60 17.38 -0.71 6.33
C ARG A 60 16.99 0.70 6.82
N LEU A 61 15.90 1.27 6.28
CA LEU A 61 15.43 2.60 6.68
C LEU A 61 14.82 2.59 8.08
N ALA A 62 14.08 1.55 8.45
CA ALA A 62 13.52 1.40 9.79
C ALA A 62 14.61 1.31 10.86
N GLY A 63 15.75 0.67 10.57
CA GLY A 63 16.92 0.66 11.44
C GLY A 63 17.58 2.04 11.61
N ASN A 64 17.41 2.95 10.63
CA ASN A 64 17.98 4.29 10.64
C ASN A 64 17.01 5.36 11.19
N VAL A 65 15.70 5.10 11.17
CA VAL A 65 14.66 6.02 11.65
C VAL A 65 14.36 5.69 13.11
N GLY A 66 15.19 6.20 14.01
CA GLY A 66 14.83 6.29 15.42
C GLY A 66 13.53 7.10 15.58
N ALA A 67 12.46 6.46 16.06
CA ALA A 67 11.29 7.11 16.66
C ALA A 67 10.52 8.13 15.77
N GLY A 68 9.90 7.67 14.68
CA GLY A 68 8.85 8.44 13.98
C GLY A 68 7.52 7.69 14.03
N LYS A 69 6.73 7.86 15.12
CA LYS A 69 5.43 7.21 15.28
C LYS A 69 4.51 7.49 14.07
N SER A 70 4.06 6.41 13.47
CA SER A 70 3.01 6.33 12.47
C SER A 70 1.77 7.10 12.92
N ARG A 71 1.49 8.23 12.29
CA ARG A 71 0.13 8.77 12.15
C ARG A 71 -0.28 8.64 10.70
N SER A 72 -0.63 7.41 10.34
CA SER A 72 -1.46 7.14 9.17
C SER A 72 -2.41 6.06 9.63
N GLU A 73 -3.41 6.56 10.34
CA GLU A 73 -4.56 5.81 10.82
C GLU A 73 -5.16 5.01 9.68
N GLU A 74 -5.59 3.83 10.08
CA GLU A 74 -6.23 2.84 9.28
C GLU A 74 -7.60 3.34 8.82
N ASP A 75 -7.71 3.95 7.65
CA ASP A 75 -9.00 3.99 6.96
C ASP A 75 -9.20 2.64 6.25
N THR A 76 -9.58 1.66 7.06
CA THR A 76 -10.08 0.37 6.62
C THR A 76 -11.57 0.52 6.47
N GLY A 77 -12.03 0.59 5.21
CA GLY A 77 -13.38 1.01 4.87
C GLY A 77 -14.51 0.16 5.43
N SER A 78 -15.70 0.77 5.42
CA SER A 78 -16.97 0.06 5.36
C SER A 78 -18.06 1.02 4.86
N ARG A 79 -18.43 0.91 3.58
CA ARG A 79 -19.79 1.30 3.14
C ARG A 79 -20.42 0.10 2.47
N SER A 80 -20.86 -0.81 3.33
CA SER A 80 -21.91 -1.78 3.03
C SER A 80 -23.13 -1.01 2.53
N THR A 81 -23.47 -1.14 1.24
CA THR A 81 -24.81 -0.81 0.76
C THR A 81 -25.77 -1.86 1.31
N ARG A 82 -26.18 -1.69 2.58
CA ARG A 82 -27.44 -2.26 3.02
C ARG A 82 -28.53 -1.44 2.32
N HIS A 83 -28.96 -1.91 1.17
CA HIS A 83 -30.33 -1.66 0.75
C HIS A 83 -31.19 -2.36 1.80
N GLU A 84 -31.61 -1.59 2.80
CA GLU A 84 -32.56 -2.05 3.80
C GLU A 84 -33.80 -2.52 3.05
N SER A 85 -34.13 -3.77 3.35
CA SER A 85 -35.20 -4.51 2.74
C SER A 85 -36.53 -3.82 2.98
N ALA A 86 -37.36 -3.80 1.96
CA ALA A 86 -38.78 -3.54 2.10
C ALA A 86 -39.37 -4.44 3.19
N VAL A 87 -39.93 -3.84 4.23
CA VAL A 87 -41.00 -4.45 5.02
C VAL A 87 -42.12 -3.42 5.20
N LYS A 88 -43.31 -3.92 4.91
CA LYS A 88 -44.61 -3.28 4.75
C LYS A 88 -45.26 -2.90 6.09
N LEU A 89 -46.42 -2.23 5.95
CA LEU A 89 -47.53 -2.00 6.90
C LEU A 89 -47.43 -0.71 7.74
N LYS A 90 -48.51 0.02 8.06
CA LYS A 90 -49.89 0.23 7.56
C LYS A 90 -50.48 1.21 8.60
N THR A 91 -51.14 2.28 8.18
CA THR A 91 -52.44 2.75 8.70
C THR A 91 -53.04 3.62 7.62
#